data_AF-A0AAU2U609-F1
#
_entry.id   AF-A0AAU2U609-F1
#
_cell.length_a   1.000
_cell.length_b   1.000
_cell.length_c   1.000
_cell.angle_alpha   90.00
_cell.angle_beta   90.00
_cell.angle_gamma   90.00
#
_symmetry.space_group_name_H-M   'P 1'
#
loop_
_entity.id
_entity.type
_entity.pdbx_description
1 polymer ?
#
loop_
_entity_poly.entity_id
_entity_poly.type
_entity_poly.pdbx_seq_one_letter_code
_entity_poly.pdbx_strand_id
1 'polypeptide(L)' 'MGDKVTSEQVVSTHVVHDHTLEVYRLTWRDAPGLSYDVVDTTTGTLLTDESFDDPPTLDELRELLETKDAGKR' A
#
# COMPACT_ATOMS: atom_id res chain seq x y z
N MET A 1 2.87 -19.72 7.48
CA MET A 1 4.15 -19.29 6.89
C MET A 1 4.51 -18.03 7.65
N GLY A 2 5.33 -18.20 8.68
CA GLY A 2 5.36 -17.29 9.84
C GLY A 2 5.80 -15.87 9.46
N ASP A 3 5.08 -14.92 10.02
CA ASP A 3 5.15 -13.49 9.85
C ASP A 3 6.60 -12.99 9.87
N LYS A 4 7.16 -12.77 8.68
CA LYS A 4 8.53 -12.27 8.48
C LYS A 4 8.61 -10.75 8.71
N VAL A 5 7.47 -10.08 8.89
CA VAL A 5 7.39 -8.66 9.19
C VAL A 5 7.73 -8.44 10.66
N THR A 6 8.72 -7.60 10.91
CA THR A 6 9.20 -7.21 12.25
C THR A 6 8.61 -5.90 12.73
N SER A 7 8.20 -5.04 11.80
CA SER A 7 7.60 -3.75 12.09
C SER A 7 6.72 -3.33 10.92
N GLU A 8 5.54 -2.83 11.24
CA GLU A 8 4.59 -2.23 10.32
C GLU A 8 4.26 -0.84 10.87
N GLN A 9 4.33 0.18 10.02
CA GLN A 9 3.96 1.55 10.40
C GLN A 9 3.38 2.30 9.22
N VAL A 10 2.35 3.11 9.45
CA VAL A 10 1.86 4.05 8.45
C VAL A 10 2.90 5.16 8.29
N VAL A 11 3.45 5.29 7.09
CA VAL A 11 4.43 6.33 6.75
C VAL A 11 3.83 7.49 5.99
N SER A 12 2.69 7.27 5.33
CA SER A 12 1.98 8.32 4.60
C SER A 12 0.49 8.04 4.54
N THR A 13 -0.30 9.11 4.48
CA THR A 13 -1.76 9.05 4.31
C THR A 13 -2.14 10.06 3.24
N HIS A 14 -2.86 9.61 2.22
CA HIS A 14 -3.29 10.43 1.09
C HIS A 14 -4.79 10.27 0.86
N VAL A 15 -5.45 11.37 0.50
CA VAL A 15 -6.85 11.36 0.08
C VAL A 15 -6.91 11.55 -1.43
N VAL A 16 -7.48 10.58 -2.13
CA VAL A 16 -7.55 10.50 -3.58
C VAL A 16 -8.97 10.13 -3.97
N HIS A 17 -9.68 10.95 -4.75
CA HIS A 17 -11.08 10.67 -5.16
C HIS A 17 -12.03 10.32 -3.99
N ASP A 18 -11.90 11.01 -2.85
CA ASP A 18 -12.64 10.72 -1.60
C ASP A 18 -12.30 9.34 -0.95
N HIS A 19 -11.31 8.64 -1.48
CA HIS A 19 -10.71 7.45 -0.88
C HIS A 19 -9.49 7.81 -0.03
N THR A 20 -9.42 7.25 1.17
CA THR A 20 -8.29 7.47 2.09
C THR A 20 -7.32 6.30 1.96
N LEU A 21 -6.17 6.58 1.36
CA LEU A 21 -5.09 5.64 1.12
C LEU A 21 -4.03 5.79 2.20
N GLU A 22 -3.75 4.70 2.90
CA GLU A 22 -2.65 4.62 3.87
C GLU A 22 -1.52 3.78 3.29
N VAL A 23 -0.30 4.31 3.38
CA VAL A 23 0.92 3.64 2.96
C VAL A 23 1.60 3.06 4.20
N TYR A 24 1.66 1.75 4.25
CA TYR A 24 2.28 0.98 5.33
C TYR A 24 3.69 0.58 4.94
N ARG A 25 4.67 0.98 5.74
CA ARG A 25 6.05 0.50 5.62
C ARG A 25 6.23 -0.76 6.46
N LEU A 26 6.51 -1.86 5.79
CA LEU A 26 6.86 -3.16 6.34
C LEU A 26 8.38 -3.33 6.39
N THR A 27 8.87 -3.78 7.54
CA THR A 27 10.29 -4.13 7.73
C THR A 27 10.41 -5.62 7.90
N TRP A 28 11.18 -6.29 7.05
CA TRP A 28 11.33 -7.75 7.07
C TRP A 28 12.53 -8.18 7.91
N ARG A 29 12.40 -9.31 8.61
CA ARG A 29 13.49 -9.87 9.43
C ARG A 29 14.66 -10.37 8.59
N ASP A 30 14.35 -11.05 7.50
CA ASP A 30 15.29 -11.84 6.69
C ASP A 30 15.58 -11.22 5.32
N ALA A 31 15.02 -10.05 5.04
CA ALA A 31 15.30 -9.29 3.82
C ALA A 31 15.82 -7.89 4.19
N PRO A 32 16.91 -7.41 3.57
CA PRO A 32 17.44 -6.08 3.83
C PRO A 32 16.57 -4.95 3.23
N GLY A 33 15.48 -5.29 2.55
CA GLY A 33 14.56 -4.34 1.91
C GLY A 33 13.42 -3.90 2.84
N LEU A 34 13.04 -2.64 2.71
CA LEU A 34 11.75 -2.15 3.19
C LEU A 34 10.71 -2.48 2.13
N SER A 35 9.49 -2.78 2.55
CA SER A 35 8.38 -2.89 1.61
C SER A 35 7.27 -1.91 1.96
N TYR A 36 6.53 -1.47 0.96
CA TYR A 36 5.46 -0.51 1.11
C TYR A 36 4.17 -1.09 0.54
N ASP A 37 3.15 -1.19 1.39
CA ASP A 37 1.81 -1.62 1.00
C ASP A 37 0.85 -0.43 1.06
N VAL A 38 -0.14 -0.45 0.17
CA VAL A 38 -1.15 0.62 0.07
C VAL A 38 -2.50 0.04 0.36
N VAL A 39 -3.15 0.57 1.39
CA VAL A 39 -4.49 0.15 1.81
C VAL A 39 -5.46 1.30 1.60
N ASP A 40 -6.55 1.04 0.89
CA ASP A 40 -7.71 1.92 0.90
C ASP A 40 -8.51 1.68 2.17
N THR A 41 -8.36 2.58 3.15
CA THR A 41 -9.07 2.50 4.44
C THR A 41 -10.55 2.84 4.32
N THR A 42 -10.96 3.53 3.25
CA THR A 42 -12.37 3.82 2.98
C THR A 42 -13.16 2.54 2.72
N THR A 43 -12.63 1.62 1.90
CA THR A 43 -13.26 0.33 1.61
C THR A 43 -12.69 -0.85 2.41
N GLY A 44 -11.54 -0.65 3.08
CA GLY A 44 -10.78 -1.69 3.77
C GLY A 44 -10.05 -2.65 2.81
N THR A 45 -9.73 -2.19 1.60
CA THR A 45 -9.15 -3.04 0.54
C THR A 45 -7.66 -2.76 0.38
N LEU A 46 -6.85 -3.82 0.31
CA LEU A 46 -5.45 -3.70 -0.10
C LEU A 46 -5.38 -3.43 -1.61
N LEU A 47 -4.79 -2.29 -1.98
CA LEU A 47 -4.62 -1.90 -3.38
C LEU A 47 -3.41 -2.60 -4.01
N THR A 48 -2.32 -2.76 -3.25
CA THR A 48 -1.10 -3.46 -3.66
C THR A 48 -1.32 -4.98 -3.72
N ASP A 49 -0.96 -5.60 -4.84
CA ASP A 49 -0.89 -7.07 -4.95
C ASP A 49 0.49 -7.58 -4.55
N GLU A 50 1.52 -6.84 -4.99
CA GLU A 50 2.90 -6.97 -4.54
C GLU A 50 3.32 -5.66 -3.84
N SER A 51 4.03 -5.78 -2.72
CA SER A 51 4.53 -4.63 -1.98
C SER A 51 5.65 -3.94 -2.74
N PHE A 52 5.69 -2.61 -2.72
CA PHE A 52 6.73 -1.83 -3.38
C PHE A 52 8.04 -1.85 -2.59
N ASP A 53 9.19 -1.79 -3.27
CA ASP A 53 10.50 -1.61 -2.62
C ASP A 53 10.72 -0.17 -2.11
N ASP A 54 10.02 0.80 -2.68
CA ASP A 54 10.12 2.23 -2.39
C ASP A 54 8.73 2.85 -2.08
N PRO A 55 8.66 3.98 -1.36
CA PRO A 55 7.39 4.60 -1.03
C PRO A 55 6.69 5.11 -2.30
N PRO A 56 5.44 4.68 -2.59
CA PRO A 56 4.72 5.10 -3.79
C PRO A 56 4.42 6.59 -3.76
N THR A 57 4.45 7.21 -4.93
CA THR A 57 4.09 8.60 -5.14
C THR A 57 2.57 8.79 -5.24
N LEU A 58 2.11 10.04 -5.11
CA LEU A 58 0.67 10.36 -5.21
C LEU A 58 0.07 9.98 -6.57
N ASP A 59 0.84 10.07 -7.66
CA ASP A 59 0.38 9.66 -8.99
C ASP A 59 0.22 8.14 -9.06
N GLU A 60 1.19 7.36 -8.57
CA GLU A 60 1.07 5.89 -8.50
C GLU A 60 -0.11 5.45 -7.62
N LEU A 61 -0.35 6.15 -6.51
CA LEU A 61 -1.51 5.91 -5.65
C LEU A 61 -2.85 6.14 -6.39
N ARG A 62 -2.92 7.16 -7.25
CA ARG A 62 -4.08 7.41 -8.11
C ARG A 62 -4.25 6.29 -9.13
N GLU A 63 -3.18 5.93 -9.83
CA GLU A 63 -3.19 4.86 -10.83
C GLU A 63 -3.62 3.52 -10.23
N LEU A 64 -3.15 3.19 -9.01
CA LEU A 64 -3.57 1.99 -8.28
C LEU A 64 -5.06 1.98 -8.00
N LEU A 65 -5.61 3.10 -7.52
CA LEU A 65 -7.03 3.23 -7.23
C LEU A 65 -7.87 3.11 -8.51
N GLU A 66 -7.46 3.81 -9.58
CA GLU A 66 -8.13 3.77 -10.89
C GLU A 66 -8.07 2.37 -11.51
N THR A 67 -6.94 1.68 -11.42
CA THR A 67 -6.77 0.32 -11.94
C THR A 67 -7.67 -0.68 -11.20
N LYS A 68 -7.77 -0.56 -9.86
CA LYS A 68 -8.63 -1.43 -9.06
C LYS A 68 -10.12 -1.18 -9.31
N ASP A 69 -10.52 0.08 -9.52
CA ASP A 69 -11.90 0.43 -9.86
C ASP A 69 -12.28 -0.01 -11.29
N ALA A 70 -11.36 0.18 -12.25
CA ALA A 70 -11.54 -0.23 -13.64
C ALA A 70 -11.66 -1.75 -13.83
N GLY A 71 -10.96 -2.54 -13.00
CA GLY A 71 -11.03 -4.01 -13.02
C GLY A 71 -12.37 -4.60 -12.52
N LYS A 72 -13.28 -3.78 -11.99
CA LYS A 72 -14.57 -4.21 -11.43
C LYS A 72 -15.77 -4.00 -12.36
N ARG A 73 -15.55 -3.64 -13.63
CA ARG A 73 -16.58 -3.38 -14.64
C ARG A 73 -16.81 -4.54 -15.60
#